data_AF-A0A3G4VVP3-F1
#
_entry.id   AF-A0A3G4VVP3-F1
#
_cell.length_a   1.000
_cell.length_b   1.000
_cell.length_c   1.000
_cell.angle_alpha   90.00
_cell.angle_beta   90.00
_cell.angle_gamma   90.00
#
_symmetry.space_group_name_H-M   'P 1'
#
loop_
_entity.id
_entity.type
_entity.pdbx_description
1 polymer ?
#
loop_
_entity_poly.entity_id
_entity_poly.type
_entity_poly.pdbx_seq_one_letter_code
_entity_poly.pdbx_strand_id
1 'polypeptide(L)' 'MGVWDTGPDVPAAFGAEAAMAPVEAEGGRGLLLVRLCAEQYGSYRLDSGQGGKLLWVECGPRP' A
#
# COMPACT_ATOMS: atom_id res chain seq x y z
N MET A 1 1.51 -10.59 3.18
CA MET A 1 1.16 -9.87 4.44
C MET A 1 0.09 -8.84 4.12
N GLY A 2 -0.86 -8.54 5.03
CA GLY A 2 -1.93 -7.57 4.75
C GLY A 2 -2.39 -6.78 5.97
N VAL A 3 -2.95 -5.59 5.74
CA VAL A 3 -3.50 -4.69 6.76
C VAL A 3 -4.87 -4.20 6.32
N TRP A 4 -5.80 -4.20 7.27
CA TRP A 4 -7.10 -3.54 7.13
C TRP A 4 -7.06 -2.18 7.82
N ASP A 5 -7.59 -1.17 7.13
CA ASP A 5 -7.70 0.21 7.60
C ASP A 5 -9.14 0.67 7.35
N THR A 6 -9.80 1.23 8.37
CA THR A 6 -11.18 1.71 8.30
C THR A 6 -11.33 2.99 7.46
N GLY A 7 -10.23 3.71 7.18
CA GLY A 7 -10.21 4.84 6.28
C GLY A 7 -10.48 4.41 4.84
N PRO A 8 -11.42 5.05 4.13
CA PRO A 8 -11.85 4.62 2.80
C PRO A 8 -10.83 4.93 1.70
N ASP A 9 -9.89 5.84 1.95
CA ASP A 9 -8.93 6.31 0.95
C ASP A 9 -7.74 5.37 0.81
N VAL A 10 -7.65 4.76 -0.37
CA VAL A 10 -6.50 3.98 -0.79
C VAL A 10 -5.36 4.94 -1.15
N PRO A 11 -4.16 4.79 -0.56
CA PRO A 11 -3.03 5.62 -0.91
C PRO A 11 -2.73 5.53 -2.40
N ALA A 12 -2.49 6.66 -3.06
CA ALA A 12 -2.21 6.74 -4.50
C ALA A 12 -1.13 5.74 -4.95
N ALA A 13 -0.20 5.43 -4.06
CA ALA A 13 0.90 4.54 -4.36
C ALA A 13 0.56 3.03 -4.40
N PHE A 14 -0.67 2.62 -4.06
CA PHE A 14 -1.26 1.32 -4.42
C PHE A 14 -2.14 1.37 -5.70
N GLY A 15 -2.28 2.55 -6.32
CA GLY A 15 -2.92 2.75 -7.62
C GLY A 15 -1.93 2.68 -8.79
N ALA A 16 -2.45 2.73 -10.02
CA ALA A 16 -1.68 2.55 -11.26
C ALA A 16 -0.62 3.65 -11.53
N GLU A 17 -0.84 4.86 -11.04
CA GLU A 17 0.05 6.03 -11.22
C GLU A 17 0.76 6.34 -9.91
N ALA A 18 1.89 5.68 -9.80
CA ALA A 18 2.55 5.39 -8.58
C ALA A 18 3.61 6.48 -8.27
N ALA A 19 3.21 7.69 -7.87
CA ALA A 19 4.17 8.77 -7.59
C ALA A 19 5.13 8.43 -6.42
N MET A 20 6.44 8.61 -6.61
CA MET A 20 7.41 8.48 -5.51
C MET A 20 7.26 9.65 -4.54
N ALA A 21 7.25 9.35 -3.24
CA ALA A 21 7.35 10.39 -2.22
C ALA A 21 8.73 11.10 -2.34
N PRO A 22 8.80 12.44 -2.18
CA PRO A 22 10.06 13.16 -2.08
C PRO A 22 10.97 12.56 -0.99
N VAL A 23 12.29 12.62 -1.18
CA VAL A 23 13.25 12.01 -0.25
C VAL A 23 13.22 12.67 1.14
N GLU A 24 12.79 13.93 1.21
CA GLU A 24 12.63 14.72 2.43
C GLU A 24 11.24 14.59 3.07
N ALA A 25 10.36 13.74 2.54
CA ALA A 25 9.03 13.57 3.10
C ALA A 25 9.10 12.93 4.50
N GLU A 26 8.60 13.65 5.50
CA GLU A 26 8.52 13.16 6.89
C GLU A 26 7.56 11.96 7.03
N GLY A 27 6.61 11.81 6.10
CA GLY A 27 5.66 10.70 6.00
C GLY A 27 5.61 10.05 4.61
N GLY A 28 4.91 8.94 4.47
CA GLY A 28 4.68 8.28 3.17
C GLY A 28 5.83 7.40 2.65
N ARG A 29 7.00 7.40 3.31
CA ARG A 29 8.15 6.54 2.95
C ARG A 29 7.88 5.05 3.12
N GLY A 30 6.96 4.67 4.03
CA GLY A 30 6.59 3.27 4.23
C GLY A 30 6.09 2.59 2.95
N LEU A 31 5.35 3.32 2.10
CA LEU A 31 4.90 2.79 0.81
C LEU A 31 6.04 2.65 -0.22
N LEU A 32 7.03 3.53 -0.17
CA LEU A 32 8.22 3.39 -1.03
C LEU A 32 8.97 2.09 -0.70
N LEU A 33 9.14 1.80 0.60
CA LEU A 33 9.77 0.55 1.05
C LEU A 33 8.97 -0.68 0.61
N VAL A 34 7.64 -0.62 0.71
CA VAL A 34 6.77 -1.69 0.20
C VAL A 34 7.04 -1.95 -1.28
N ARG A 35 7.14 -0.93 -2.12
CA ARG A 35 7.41 -1.13 -3.56
C ARG A 35 8.81 -1.67 -3.86
N LEU A 36 9.80 -1.25 -3.09
CA LEU A 36 11.17 -1.69 -3.30
C LEU A 36 11.39 -3.14 -2.86
N CYS A 37 10.58 -3.63 -1.92
CA CYS A 37 10.79 -4.95 -1.31
C CYS A 37 9.72 -5.99 -1.67
N ALA A 38 8.53 -5.58 -2.10
CA ALA A 38 7.46 -6.50 -2.48
C ALA A 38 7.58 -6.91 -3.94
N GLU A 39 7.36 -8.19 -4.21
CA GLU A 39 7.25 -8.71 -5.58
C GLU A 39 5.90 -8.31 -6.19
N GLN A 40 4.85 -8.36 -5.37
CA GLN A 40 3.52 -7.92 -5.74
C GLN A 40 2.87 -7.16 -4.58
N TYR A 41 2.02 -6.21 -4.90
CA TYR A 41 1.26 -5.44 -3.93
C TYR A 41 -0.06 -4.98 -4.56
N GLY A 42 -1.05 -4.71 -3.72
CA GLY A 42 -2.34 -4.25 -4.21
C GLY A 42 -3.23 -3.69 -3.12
N SER A 43 -4.38 -3.20 -3.55
CA SER A 43 -5.39 -2.64 -2.67
C SER A 43 -6.80 -3.00 -3.13
N TYR A 44 -7.72 -3.05 -2.17
CA TYR A 44 -9.14 -3.26 -2.42
C TYR A 44 -9.96 -2.37 -1.49
N ARG A 45 -10.94 -1.65 -2.05
CA ARG A 45 -11.90 -0.86 -1.27
C ARG A 45 -13.01 -1.77 -0.77
N LEU A 46 -13.29 -1.67 0.52
CA LEU A 46 -14.36 -2.40 1.18
C LEU A 46 -15.54 -1.45 1.34
N ASP A 47 -16.56 -1.62 0.50
CA ASP A 47 -17.73 -0.74 0.49
C ASP A 47 -18.89 -1.28 1.36
N SER A 48 -18.70 -2.43 2.01
CA SER A 48 -19.73 -3.08 2.83
C SER A 48 -19.29 -3.33 4.28
N GLY A 49 -20.26 -3.41 5.19
CA GLY A 49 -20.02 -3.65 6.62
C GLY A 49 -19.34 -2.46 7.30
N GLN A 50 -18.23 -2.70 8.01
CA GLN A 50 -17.43 -1.66 8.67
C GLN A 50 -16.62 -0.81 7.65
N GLY A 51 -16.66 -1.17 6.37
CA GLY A 51 -16.02 -0.43 5.29
C GLY A 51 -14.49 -0.43 5.34
N GLY A 52 -13.89 0.51 4.62
CA GLY A 52 -12.46 0.79 4.64
C GLY A 52 -11.72 0.23 3.43
N LYS A 53 -10.49 -0.23 3.65
CA LYS A 53 -9.63 -0.79 2.60
C LYS A 53 -8.77 -1.92 3.13
N LEU A 54 -8.47 -2.85 2.23
CA LEU A 54 -7.46 -3.87 2.43
C LEU A 54 -6.23 -3.51 1.58
N LEU A 55 -5.06 -3.48 2.20
CA LEU A 55 -3.78 -3.34 1.53
C LEU A 55 -2.98 -4.61 1.75
N TRP A 56 -2.30 -5.12 0.72
CA TRP A 56 -1.47 -6.31 0.86
C TRP A 56 -0.18 -6.21 0.05
N VAL A 57 0.77 -7.04 0.46
CA VAL A 57 2.07 -7.21 -0.17
C VAL A 57 2.46 -8.68 -0.17
N GLU A 58 3.17 -9.09 -1.19
CA GLU A 58 3.79 -10.40 -1.34
C GLU A 58 5.30 -10.19 -1.37
N CYS A 59 6.00 -10.85 -0.46
CA CYS A 59 7.45 -10.84 -0.39
C CYS A 59 7.93 -12.26 -0.68
N GLY A 60 8.67 -12.43 -1.78
CA GLY A 60 9.30 -13.71 -2.08
C GLY A 60 10.49 -14.00 -1.17
N PRO A 61 11.01 -15.23 -1.22
CA PRO A 61 12.25 -15.56 -0.55
C PRO A 61 13.38 -14.68 -1.11
N ARG A 62 14.18 -14.10 -0.22
CA ARG A 62 15.40 -13.37 -0.61
C ARG A 62 16.37 -14.41 -1.22
N PRO A 63 16.93 -14.21 -2.43
CA PRO A 63 17.90 -15.13 -3.02
C PRO A 63 19.17 -15.27 -2.17
#